data_AF-A0A7S0AWQ1-F1
#
_entry.id   AF-A0A7S0AWQ1-F1
#
_cell.length_a   1.000
_cell.length_b   1.000
_cell.length_c   1.000
_cell.angle_alpha   90.00
_cell.angle_beta   90.00
_cell.angle_gamma   90.00
#
_symmetry.space_group_name_H-M   'P 1'
#
loop_
_entity.id
_entity.type
_entity.pdbx_description
1 polymer ?
#
loop_
_entity_poly.entity_id
_entity_poly.type
_entity_poly.pdbx_seq_one_letter_code
_entity_poly.pdbx_strand_id
1 'polypeptide(L)'
;VMGSLADREEEPQEGEAVRGILVTQNFSTKIVSPEDLSTYTQLRVGSVSSKLHVPFAGQVATLRLFLNEMFSGVTETEEEEGGIDGAKITTFGLHEDQVKVTTGKTRGVATVSWDASPAGDILADAVVALLMHAQSSIASIRLTSKPCGHRRKKTSEDDDEPASKKQKEEESSANVVESRLRLIHNTLLEQFDNVEATYEGSTASFEIQTDTGLEKYPADGGILTCTVKVEFEDESNSGEAKVTVECEDATLAGNLQECVKNVALSSSSIKL
;
A
#
# COMPACT_ATOMS: atom_id res chain seq x y z
N VAL A 1 -17.02 -32.38 -33.92
CA VAL A 1 -17.18 -32.00 -32.50
C VAL A 1 -17.29 -33.28 -31.68
N MET A 2 -16.72 -33.35 -30.48
CA MET A 2 -16.64 -34.57 -29.65
C MET A 2 -16.85 -34.22 -28.18
N GLY A 3 -17.11 -35.24 -27.35
CA GLY A 3 -17.22 -35.10 -25.89
C GLY A 3 -18.45 -34.29 -25.47
N SER A 4 -18.33 -33.57 -24.36
CA SER A 4 -19.35 -32.68 -23.81
C SER A 4 -19.87 -31.65 -24.82
N LEU A 5 -19.06 -31.20 -25.78
CA LEU A 5 -19.53 -30.29 -26.83
C LEU A 5 -20.51 -30.93 -27.82
N ALA A 6 -20.50 -32.26 -27.93
CA ALA A 6 -21.41 -33.04 -28.75
C ALA A 6 -22.55 -33.66 -27.91
N ASP A 7 -22.44 -33.64 -26.59
CA ASP A 7 -23.48 -34.11 -25.67
C ASP A 7 -24.49 -32.98 -25.44
N ARG A 8 -25.60 -33.03 -26.17
CA ARG A 8 -26.62 -31.98 -26.22
C ARG A 8 -28.00 -32.61 -26.12
N GLU A 9 -28.90 -31.97 -25.37
CA GLU A 9 -30.30 -32.41 -25.28
C GLU A 9 -31.10 -32.08 -26.56
N GLU A 10 -30.79 -30.96 -27.21
CA GLU A 10 -31.45 -30.48 -28.43
C GLU A 10 -30.58 -30.70 -29.68
N GLU A 11 -31.22 -30.89 -30.83
CA GLU A 11 -30.52 -30.96 -32.12
C GLU A 11 -29.87 -29.61 -32.47
N PRO A 12 -28.62 -29.62 -32.97
CA PRO A 12 -27.90 -28.39 -33.29
C PRO A 12 -28.59 -27.63 -34.42
N GLN A 13 -28.75 -26.31 -34.24
CA GLN A 13 -29.38 -25.44 -35.23
C GLN A 13 -28.34 -24.80 -36.15
N GLU A 14 -28.73 -24.54 -37.41
CA GLU A 14 -27.85 -23.85 -38.36
C GLU A 14 -27.53 -22.43 -37.85
N GLY A 15 -26.24 -22.08 -37.84
CA GLY A 15 -25.75 -20.80 -37.32
C GLY A 15 -25.45 -20.78 -35.82
N GLU A 16 -25.69 -21.88 -35.11
CA GLU A 16 -25.35 -22.00 -33.69
C GLU A 16 -23.82 -21.96 -33.48
N ALA A 17 -23.36 -21.13 -32.55
CA ALA A 17 -21.94 -20.95 -32.29
C ALA A 17 -21.38 -22.12 -31.47
N VAL A 18 -20.34 -22.78 -31.98
CA VAL A 18 -19.59 -23.80 -31.25
C VAL A 18 -18.27 -23.21 -30.77
N ARG A 19 -18.01 -23.27 -29.46
CA ARG A 19 -16.75 -22.82 -28.86
C ARG A 19 -16.01 -24.03 -28.28
N GLY A 20 -14.74 -24.16 -28.63
CA GLY A 20 -13.91 -25.27 -28.17
C GLY A 20 -12.49 -25.15 -28.70
N ILE A 21 -11.67 -26.12 -28.33
CA ILE A 21 -10.29 -26.23 -28.79
C ILE A 21 -10.26 -27.09 -30.05
N LEU A 22 -9.71 -26.53 -31.14
CA LEU A 22 -9.48 -27.24 -32.38
C LEU A 22 -8.15 -28.00 -32.31
N VAL A 23 -8.21 -29.32 -32.35
CA VAL A 23 -7.03 -30.19 -32.32
C VAL A 23 -6.89 -30.87 -33.67
N THR A 24 -5.75 -30.67 -34.32
CA THR A 24 -5.42 -31.32 -35.60
C THR A 24 -4.22 -32.23 -35.41
N GLN A 25 -4.40 -33.53 -35.69
CA GLN A 25 -3.34 -34.52 -35.64
C GLN A 25 -3.40 -35.38 -36.91
N ASN A 26 -2.30 -35.44 -37.67
CA ASN A 26 -2.20 -36.24 -38.90
C ASN A 26 -3.39 -36.02 -39.86
N PHE A 27 -3.72 -34.75 -40.14
CA PHE A 27 -4.85 -34.35 -41.00
C PHE A 27 -6.26 -34.70 -40.47
N SER A 28 -6.38 -35.26 -39.27
CA SER A 28 -7.65 -35.42 -38.56
C SER A 28 -7.88 -34.23 -37.63
N THR A 29 -8.95 -33.48 -37.87
CA THR A 29 -9.31 -32.30 -37.08
C THR A 29 -10.54 -32.60 -36.23
N LYS A 30 -10.46 -32.27 -34.94
CA LYS A 30 -11.55 -32.43 -33.97
C LYS A 30 -11.69 -31.15 -33.15
N ILE A 31 -12.92 -30.82 -32.78
CA ILE A 31 -13.23 -29.75 -31.82
C ILE A 31 -13.67 -30.43 -30.53
N VAL A 32 -13.03 -30.08 -29.43
CA VAL A 32 -13.23 -30.66 -28.09
C VAL A 32 -13.33 -29.56 -27.03
N SER A 33 -14.03 -29.84 -25.93
CA SER A 33 -14.01 -28.98 -24.75
C SER A 33 -12.60 -28.96 -24.12
N PRO A 34 -12.14 -27.86 -23.50
CA PRO A 34 -10.90 -27.85 -22.73
C PRO A 34 -10.82 -28.96 -21.66
N GLU A 35 -11.96 -29.31 -21.05
CA GLU A 35 -12.06 -30.34 -20.01
C GLU A 35 -11.88 -31.76 -20.57
N ASP A 36 -12.26 -31.95 -21.84
CA ASP A 36 -12.23 -33.23 -22.55
C ASP A 36 -10.91 -33.47 -23.30
N LEU A 37 -9.98 -32.52 -23.24
CA LEU A 37 -8.76 -32.55 -24.05
C LEU A 37 -7.92 -33.81 -23.76
N SER A 38 -7.79 -34.18 -22.48
CA SER A 38 -7.02 -35.36 -22.04
C SER A 38 -7.72 -36.68 -22.36
N THR A 39 -9.03 -36.67 -22.51
CA THR A 39 -9.85 -37.85 -22.83
C THR A 39 -9.75 -38.22 -24.31
N TYR A 40 -9.80 -37.22 -25.21
CA TYR A 40 -9.88 -37.45 -26.65
C TYR A 40 -8.59 -37.16 -27.41
N THR A 41 -7.54 -36.70 -26.72
CA THR A 41 -6.22 -36.43 -27.30
C THR A 41 -5.12 -36.93 -26.38
N GLN A 42 -3.89 -37.03 -26.89
CA GLN A 42 -2.72 -37.39 -26.06
C GLN A 42 -2.17 -36.17 -25.28
N LEU A 43 -2.84 -35.02 -25.34
CA LEU A 43 -2.41 -33.81 -24.66
C LEU A 43 -2.76 -33.89 -23.18
N ARG A 44 -1.77 -33.58 -22.33
CA ARG A 44 -1.99 -33.38 -20.91
C ARG A 44 -2.33 -31.90 -20.68
N VAL A 45 -3.45 -31.65 -20.00
CA VAL A 45 -3.78 -30.31 -19.51
C VAL A 45 -3.05 -30.11 -18.18
N GLY A 46 -2.41 -28.95 -18.02
CA GLY A 46 -1.78 -28.54 -16.78
C GLY A 46 -1.83 -27.02 -16.66
N SER A 47 -1.85 -26.54 -15.42
CA SER A 47 -1.62 -25.13 -15.10
C SER A 47 -0.20 -24.94 -14.60
N VAL A 48 0.33 -23.75 -14.80
CA VAL A 48 1.60 -23.32 -14.21
C VAL A 48 1.24 -22.28 -13.16
N SER A 49 1.63 -22.51 -11.91
CA SER A 49 1.54 -21.51 -10.87
C SER A 49 2.93 -20.96 -10.57
N SER A 50 2.99 -19.66 -10.32
CA SER A 50 4.22 -18.93 -10.05
C SER A 50 4.18 -18.36 -8.64
N LYS A 51 5.36 -18.27 -8.03
CA LYS A 51 5.58 -17.68 -6.72
C LYS A 51 6.87 -16.89 -6.74
N LEU A 52 6.79 -15.63 -6.30
CA LEU A 52 7.92 -14.72 -6.22
C LEU A 52 8.06 -14.20 -4.79
N HIS A 53 9.28 -14.24 -4.28
CA HIS A 53 9.65 -13.63 -3.01
C HIS A 53 10.23 -12.24 -3.27
N VAL A 54 9.50 -11.22 -2.85
CA VAL A 54 9.89 -9.82 -3.01
C VAL A 54 10.33 -9.31 -1.65
N PRO A 55 11.52 -8.70 -1.52
CA PRO A 55 11.87 -7.98 -0.30
C PRO A 55 10.74 -7.00 0.04
N PHE A 56 10.29 -6.99 1.29
CA PHE A 56 9.28 -6.05 1.79
C PHE A 56 9.45 -5.86 3.29
N ALA A 57 10.12 -4.76 3.67
CA ALA A 57 10.35 -4.37 5.07
C ALA A 57 9.29 -3.38 5.59
N GLY A 58 8.28 -3.06 4.78
CA GLY A 58 7.20 -2.15 5.15
C GLY A 58 6.20 -2.79 6.12
N GLN A 59 5.34 -1.95 6.70
CA GLN A 59 4.24 -2.41 7.54
C GLN A 59 3.08 -2.92 6.65
N VAL A 60 2.33 -3.90 7.15
CA VAL A 60 1.16 -4.46 6.45
C VAL A 60 0.10 -3.39 6.17
N ALA A 61 -0.08 -2.43 7.09
CA ALA A 61 -1.01 -1.32 6.90
C ALA A 61 -0.67 -0.44 5.68
N THR A 62 0.62 -0.20 5.43
CA THR A 62 1.09 0.56 4.25
C THR A 62 0.81 -0.22 2.96
N LEU A 63 1.06 -1.52 2.97
CA LEU A 63 0.75 -2.38 1.82
C LEU A 63 -0.76 -2.41 1.54
N ARG A 64 -1.59 -2.52 2.59
CA ARG A 64 -3.04 -2.49 2.49
C ARG A 64 -3.51 -1.19 1.83
N LEU A 65 -2.98 -0.04 2.24
CA LEU A 65 -3.34 1.25 1.66
C LEU A 65 -3.04 1.27 0.15
N PHE A 66 -1.79 0.98 -0.23
CA PHE A 66 -1.37 1.03 -1.63
C PHE A 66 -2.12 0.03 -2.52
N LEU A 67 -2.42 -1.16 -2.00
CA LEU A 67 -3.20 -2.15 -2.75
C LEU A 67 -4.64 -1.69 -2.98
N ASN A 68 -5.28 -1.10 -1.97
CA ASN A 68 -6.65 -0.58 -2.11
C ASN A 68 -6.73 0.68 -2.97
N GLU A 69 -5.66 1.47 -3.03
CA GLU A 69 -5.57 2.64 -3.90
C GLU A 69 -5.40 2.24 -5.38
N MET A 70 -4.57 1.23 -5.66
CA MET A 70 -4.26 0.80 -7.02
C MET A 70 -5.25 -0.20 -7.60
N PHE A 71 -5.88 -1.02 -6.77
CA PHE A 71 -6.73 -2.13 -7.21
C PHE A 71 -8.09 -2.08 -6.53
N SER A 72 -9.14 -2.32 -7.33
CA SER A 72 -10.49 -2.48 -6.82
C SER A 72 -10.76 -3.92 -6.38
N GLY A 73 -11.54 -4.09 -5.30
CA GLY A 73 -12.01 -5.40 -4.86
C GLY A 73 -10.92 -6.27 -4.23
N VAL A 74 -9.94 -5.67 -3.57
CA VAL A 74 -8.90 -6.39 -2.82
C VAL A 74 -9.55 -7.10 -1.63
N THR A 75 -9.38 -8.42 -1.56
CA THR A 75 -9.78 -9.22 -0.41
C THR A 75 -8.63 -9.32 0.58
N GLU A 76 -8.94 -9.40 1.87
CA GLU A 76 -7.92 -9.53 2.91
C GLU A 76 -8.31 -10.64 3.88
N THR A 77 -7.34 -11.51 4.17
CA THR A 77 -7.46 -12.56 5.17
C THR A 77 -6.27 -12.53 6.13
N GLU A 78 -6.55 -12.69 7.41
CA GLU A 78 -5.54 -12.80 8.47
C GLU A 78 -5.58 -14.21 9.08
N GLU A 79 -4.41 -14.84 9.17
CA GLU A 79 -4.20 -16.13 9.82
C GLU A 79 -3.27 -15.93 11.03
N GLU A 80 -3.67 -16.42 12.19
CA GLU A 80 -2.91 -16.28 13.44
C GLU A 80 -1.85 -17.39 13.62
N GLU A 81 -1.93 -18.48 12.87
CA GLU A 81 -0.99 -19.60 12.93
C GLU A 81 0.03 -19.57 11.78
N GLY A 82 1.29 -19.85 12.11
CA GLY A 82 2.36 -20.07 11.12
C GLY A 82 3.22 -18.86 10.75
N GLY A 83 2.95 -17.68 11.32
CA GLY A 83 3.81 -16.50 11.12
C GLY A 83 5.06 -16.51 12.00
N ILE A 84 6.07 -15.75 11.59
CA ILE A 84 7.34 -15.64 12.32
C ILE A 84 7.15 -14.82 13.59
N ASP A 85 7.74 -15.25 14.71
CA ASP A 85 7.71 -14.56 16.01
C ASP A 85 6.29 -14.26 16.54
N GLY A 86 5.31 -15.09 16.16
CA GLY A 86 3.89 -14.88 16.53
C GLY A 86 3.21 -13.74 15.76
N ALA A 87 3.83 -13.23 14.69
CA ALA A 87 3.21 -12.26 13.80
C ALA A 87 2.07 -12.90 13.02
N LYS A 88 1.01 -12.14 12.77
CA LYS A 88 -0.10 -12.56 11.91
C LYS A 88 0.36 -12.68 10.46
N ILE A 89 -0.10 -13.72 9.77
CA ILE A 89 0.04 -13.83 8.32
C ILE A 89 -1.14 -13.09 7.71
N THR A 90 -0.85 -12.10 6.88
CA THR A 90 -1.88 -11.38 6.12
C THR A 90 -1.74 -11.74 4.65
N THR A 91 -2.84 -12.13 4.02
CA THR A 91 -2.91 -12.41 2.58
C THR A 91 -3.93 -11.47 1.92
N PHE A 92 -3.48 -10.78 0.88
CA PHE A 92 -4.33 -9.97 0.02
C PHE A 92 -4.62 -10.72 -1.27
N GLY A 93 -5.88 -10.84 -1.65
CA GLY A 93 -6.31 -11.40 -2.94
C GLY A 93 -6.70 -10.30 -3.91
N LEU A 94 -6.24 -10.43 -5.16
CA LEU A 94 -6.53 -9.51 -6.25
C LEU A 94 -7.22 -10.27 -7.39
N HIS A 95 -8.17 -9.60 -8.04
CA HIS A 95 -8.90 -10.11 -9.21
C HIS A 95 -9.43 -11.54 -9.00
N GLU A 96 -10.38 -11.68 -8.07
CA GLU A 96 -10.98 -12.97 -7.70
C GLU A 96 -9.93 -14.01 -7.28
N ASP A 97 -8.98 -13.59 -6.44
CA ASP A 97 -7.95 -14.46 -5.87
C ASP A 97 -6.96 -15.06 -6.89
N GLN A 98 -6.95 -14.59 -8.15
CA GLN A 98 -6.00 -15.04 -9.17
C GLN A 98 -4.56 -14.62 -8.86
N VAL A 99 -4.38 -13.50 -8.15
CA VAL A 99 -3.08 -13.07 -7.61
C VAL A 99 -3.21 -12.89 -6.11
N LYS A 100 -2.25 -13.42 -5.35
CA LYS A 100 -2.22 -13.36 -3.89
C LYS A 100 -0.91 -12.77 -3.40
N VAL A 101 -0.98 -11.87 -2.43
CA VAL A 101 0.17 -11.26 -1.76
C VAL A 101 0.15 -11.62 -0.30
N THR A 102 1.11 -12.42 0.15
CA THR A 102 1.20 -12.84 1.55
C THR A 102 2.38 -12.20 2.25
N THR A 103 2.13 -11.58 3.41
CA THR A 103 3.14 -11.04 4.32
C THR A 103 3.10 -11.75 5.69
N GLY A 104 4.17 -11.67 6.47
CA GLY A 104 4.24 -12.25 7.83
C GLY A 104 4.82 -13.68 7.89
N LYS A 105 4.89 -14.40 6.76
CA LYS A 105 5.54 -15.72 6.64
C LYS A 105 7.07 -15.65 6.75
N THR A 106 7.66 -14.57 6.25
CA THR A 106 9.11 -14.36 6.30
C THR A 106 9.38 -12.89 6.58
N ARG A 107 10.22 -12.61 7.58
CA ARG A 107 10.53 -11.24 7.98
C ARG A 107 11.19 -10.50 6.81
N GLY A 108 10.65 -9.33 6.49
CA GLY A 108 11.20 -8.51 5.41
C GLY A 108 10.91 -9.05 4.00
N VAL A 109 9.93 -9.95 3.83
CA VAL A 109 9.58 -10.54 2.54
C VAL A 109 8.05 -10.59 2.37
N ALA A 110 7.58 -10.10 1.23
CA ALA A 110 6.24 -10.34 0.71
C ALA A 110 6.32 -11.44 -0.35
N THR A 111 5.37 -12.37 -0.32
CA THR A 111 5.29 -13.46 -1.30
C THR A 111 4.13 -13.20 -2.24
N VAL A 112 4.40 -13.01 -3.51
CA VAL A 112 3.39 -12.87 -4.56
C VAL A 112 3.21 -14.22 -5.23
N SER A 113 1.99 -14.74 -5.35
CA SER A 113 1.69 -16.01 -6.02
C SER A 113 0.48 -15.89 -6.92
N TRP A 114 0.54 -16.48 -8.11
CA TRP A 114 -0.51 -16.42 -9.12
C TRP A 114 -0.49 -17.63 -10.06
N ASP A 115 -1.58 -17.85 -10.78
CA ASP A 115 -1.60 -18.79 -11.91
C ASP A 115 -1.13 -18.06 -13.18
N ALA A 116 -0.11 -18.61 -13.83
CA ALA A 116 0.55 -18.04 -15.00
C ALA A 116 -0.47 -17.92 -16.16
N SER A 117 -0.92 -16.68 -16.35
CA SER A 117 -1.94 -16.28 -17.29
C SER A 117 -1.66 -14.83 -17.69
N PRO A 118 -2.05 -14.39 -18.90
CA PRO A 118 -1.77 -13.03 -19.34
C PRO A 118 -2.27 -11.95 -18.37
N ALA A 119 -3.45 -12.16 -17.75
CA ALA A 119 -3.98 -11.24 -16.75
C ALA A 119 -3.23 -11.35 -15.42
N GLY A 120 -2.98 -12.57 -14.94
CA GLY A 120 -2.24 -12.82 -13.70
C GLY A 120 -0.81 -12.28 -13.75
N ASP A 121 -0.13 -12.41 -14.87
CA ASP A 121 1.26 -11.94 -15.07
C ASP A 121 1.33 -10.40 -14.99
N ILE A 122 0.42 -9.69 -15.67
CA ILE A 122 0.36 -8.22 -15.62
C ILE A 122 0.05 -7.73 -14.19
N LEU A 123 -0.90 -8.38 -13.52
CA LEU A 123 -1.26 -8.04 -12.14
C LEU A 123 -0.11 -8.34 -11.17
N ALA A 124 0.57 -9.47 -11.33
CA ALA A 124 1.73 -9.82 -10.52
C ALA A 124 2.86 -8.80 -10.69
N ASP A 125 3.17 -8.40 -11.93
CA ASP A 125 4.20 -7.38 -12.21
C ASP A 125 3.84 -6.02 -11.57
N ALA A 126 2.57 -5.62 -11.67
CA ALA A 126 2.09 -4.38 -11.04
C ALA A 126 2.20 -4.43 -9.51
N VAL A 127 1.85 -5.56 -8.89
CA VAL A 127 1.99 -5.77 -7.45
C VAL A 127 3.47 -5.74 -7.02
N VAL A 128 4.36 -6.37 -7.78
CA VAL A 128 5.81 -6.37 -7.49
C VAL A 128 6.36 -4.96 -7.57
N ALA A 129 5.99 -4.20 -8.61
CA ALA A 129 6.36 -2.80 -8.74
C ALA A 129 5.84 -1.97 -7.56
N LEU A 130 4.61 -2.20 -7.12
CA LEU A 130 4.01 -1.53 -5.97
C LEU A 130 4.74 -1.85 -4.67
N LEU A 131 5.10 -3.12 -4.44
CA LEU A 131 5.87 -3.55 -3.28
C LEU A 131 7.23 -2.86 -3.23
N MET A 132 7.93 -2.81 -4.37
CA MET A 132 9.22 -2.12 -4.47
C MET A 132 9.08 -0.61 -4.29
N HIS A 133 8.03 -0.01 -4.86
CA HIS A 133 7.71 1.41 -4.68
C HIS A 133 7.44 1.74 -3.21
N ALA A 134 6.61 0.92 -2.56
CA ALA A 134 6.27 1.05 -1.16
C ALA A 134 7.49 0.98 -0.24
N GLN A 135 8.59 0.32 -0.64
CA GLN A 135 9.83 0.29 0.14
C GLN A 135 10.79 1.44 -0.16
N SER A 136 10.75 1.97 -1.39
CA SER A 136 11.69 2.99 -1.87
C SER A 136 11.17 4.41 -1.65
N SER A 137 9.87 4.59 -1.42
CA SER A 137 9.27 5.88 -1.09
C SER A 137 9.81 6.43 0.23
N ILE A 138 10.20 7.72 0.22
CA ILE A 138 10.71 8.46 1.39
C ILE A 138 9.68 8.49 2.51
N ALA A 139 8.39 8.62 2.19
CA ALA A 139 7.29 8.54 3.15
C ALA A 139 7.31 7.20 3.88
N SER A 140 7.46 6.09 3.16
CA SER A 140 7.55 4.75 3.76
C SER A 140 8.83 4.53 4.56
N ILE A 141 9.97 5.05 4.09
CA ILE A 141 11.24 4.98 4.83
C ILE A 141 11.12 5.76 6.15
N ARG A 142 10.50 6.94 6.14
CA ARG A 142 10.25 7.74 7.34
C ARG A 142 9.27 7.05 8.29
N LEU A 143 8.18 6.49 7.77
CA LEU A 143 7.16 5.76 8.54
C LEU A 143 7.70 4.46 9.17
N THR A 144 8.72 3.86 8.56
CA THR A 144 9.34 2.61 9.03
C THR A 144 10.68 2.82 9.76
N SER A 145 11.25 4.03 9.69
CA SER A 145 12.50 4.37 10.37
C SER A 145 12.29 4.51 11.88
N LYS A 146 13.12 3.81 12.66
CA LYS A 146 13.26 4.10 14.09
C LYS A 146 14.20 5.31 14.23
N PRO A 147 13.84 6.36 14.99
CA PRO A 147 14.75 7.47 15.25
C PRO A 147 15.97 6.95 16.00
N CYS A 148 17.17 7.13 15.40
CA CYS A 148 18.42 6.75 16.03
C CYS A 148 19.00 7.94 16.81
N GLY A 149 19.08 7.80 18.14
CA GLY A 149 19.66 8.79 19.05
C GLY A 149 21.19 8.79 18.99
N HIS A 150 21.76 9.38 17.94
CA HIS A 150 23.20 9.63 17.89
C HIS A 150 23.50 11.10 18.12
N ARG A 151 24.07 11.36 19.31
CA ARG A 151 24.61 12.66 19.73
C ARG A 151 25.68 13.09 18.73
N ARG A 152 25.42 14.15 17.97
CA ARG A 152 26.41 14.81 17.11
C ARG A 152 27.61 15.21 17.97
N LYS A 153 28.73 14.48 17.85
CA LYS A 153 29.99 14.84 18.51
C LYS A 153 30.55 16.06 17.78
N LYS A 154 30.37 17.26 18.35
CA LYS A 154 31.14 18.44 17.95
C LYS A 154 32.61 18.12 18.20
N THR A 155 33.41 18.10 17.14
CA THR A 155 34.86 18.15 17.22
C THR A 155 35.26 19.58 17.56
N SER A 156 35.71 19.81 18.79
CA SER A 156 36.61 20.91 19.12
C SER A 156 37.75 20.31 19.94
N GLU A 157 38.96 20.59 19.47
CA GLU A 157 40.22 20.26 20.10
C GLU A 157 40.39 21.03 21.43
N ASP A 158 41.28 20.50 22.26
CA ASP A 158 41.90 21.02 23.50
C ASP A 158 41.23 20.80 24.88
N ASP A 159 41.94 19.94 25.62
CA ASP A 159 42.35 19.93 27.04
C ASP A 159 41.42 19.55 28.22
N ASP A 160 41.92 18.52 28.91
CA ASP A 160 41.94 18.15 30.35
C ASP A 160 40.66 17.76 31.13
N GLU A 161 40.80 16.62 31.81
CA GLU A 161 39.91 15.94 32.77
C GLU A 161 39.69 16.69 34.11
N PRO A 162 38.83 16.22 35.08
CA PRO A 162 37.94 15.05 35.06
C PRO A 162 36.48 15.31 35.54
N ALA A 163 35.63 14.34 35.21
CA ALA A 163 34.39 13.91 35.88
C ALA A 163 33.70 14.86 36.89
N SER A 164 32.58 15.45 36.47
CA SER A 164 31.49 15.85 37.37
C SER A 164 30.13 15.84 36.65
N LYS A 165 29.28 14.89 37.07
CA LYS A 165 27.81 14.85 36.93
C LYS A 165 27.22 15.32 35.59
N LYS A 166 27.05 14.37 34.65
CA LYS A 166 26.05 14.50 33.58
C LYS A 166 24.66 14.61 34.21
N GLN A 167 24.14 15.83 34.28
CA GLN A 167 22.70 16.04 34.35
C GLN A 167 22.09 15.45 33.08
N LYS A 168 21.07 14.63 33.28
CA LYS A 168 20.19 14.09 32.25
C LYS A 168 19.35 15.28 31.78
N GLU A 169 19.73 15.91 30.68
CA GLU A 169 18.86 16.89 30.00
C GLU A 169 17.64 16.12 29.49
N GLU A 170 16.49 16.35 30.14
CA GLU A 170 15.18 15.97 29.63
C GLU A 170 14.98 16.70 28.29
N GLU A 171 14.74 15.95 27.20
CA GLU A 171 14.24 16.51 25.96
C GLU A 171 12.93 17.25 26.30
N SER A 172 12.91 18.57 26.15
CA SER A 172 11.69 19.33 26.37
C SER A 172 10.62 18.85 25.39
N SER A 173 9.45 18.56 25.94
CA SER A 173 8.18 18.25 25.25
C SER A 173 7.92 19.10 24.01
N ALA A 174 8.29 20.39 24.04
CA ALA A 174 8.20 21.31 22.91
C ALA A 174 8.96 20.84 21.65
N ASN A 175 10.15 20.24 21.80
CA ASN A 175 10.95 19.75 20.67
C ASN A 175 10.32 18.53 19.98
N VAL A 176 9.57 17.71 20.73
CA VAL A 176 8.92 16.50 20.21
C VAL A 176 7.71 16.89 19.36
N VAL A 177 6.87 17.81 19.85
CA VAL A 177 5.69 18.29 19.11
C VAL A 177 6.09 19.02 17.84
N GLU A 178 7.10 19.89 17.90
CA GLU A 178 7.63 20.59 16.72
C GLU A 178 8.16 19.60 15.66
N SER A 179 8.84 18.53 16.09
CA SER A 179 9.33 17.48 15.18
C SER A 179 8.18 16.72 14.50
N ARG A 180 7.07 16.49 15.21
CA ARG A 180 5.88 15.81 14.67
C ARG A 180 5.12 16.70 13.69
N LEU A 181 4.96 17.99 14.00
CA LEU A 181 4.33 18.95 13.09
C LEU A 181 5.17 19.12 11.81
N ARG A 182 6.51 19.14 11.92
CA ARG A 182 7.41 19.15 10.75
C ARG A 182 7.31 17.87 9.90
N LEU A 183 7.09 16.72 10.52
CA LEU A 183 6.89 15.47 9.79
C LEU A 183 5.62 15.55 8.94
N ILE A 184 4.51 15.99 9.54
CA ILE A 184 3.23 16.19 8.84
C ILE A 184 3.40 17.17 7.67
N HIS A 185 4.04 18.31 7.92
CA HIS A 185 4.31 19.31 6.87
C HIS A 185 5.07 18.72 5.67
N ASN A 186 6.15 17.97 5.93
CA ASN A 186 6.94 17.37 4.86
C ASN A 186 6.15 16.31 4.09
N THR A 187 5.31 15.52 4.76
CA THR A 187 4.43 14.55 4.08
C THR A 187 3.43 15.25 3.17
N LEU A 188 2.89 16.40 3.58
CA LEU A 188 1.98 17.18 2.74
C LEU A 188 2.71 17.77 1.52
N LEU A 189 3.92 18.32 1.70
CA LEU A 189 4.75 18.80 0.59
C LEU A 189 5.17 17.70 -0.41
N GLU A 190 5.25 16.44 0.04
CA GLU A 190 5.53 15.30 -0.84
C GLU A 190 4.31 14.89 -1.68
N GLN A 191 3.09 15.24 -1.25
CA GLN A 191 1.84 14.85 -1.91
C GLN A 191 1.20 15.99 -2.71
N PHE A 192 1.51 17.24 -2.38
CA PHE A 192 0.88 18.42 -2.97
C PHE A 192 1.93 19.44 -3.37
N ASP A 193 1.76 20.02 -4.57
CA ASP A 193 2.73 20.95 -5.15
C ASP A 193 2.84 22.28 -4.39
N ASN A 194 1.77 22.70 -3.71
CA ASN A 194 1.74 23.95 -2.98
C ASN A 194 1.11 23.78 -1.59
N VAL A 195 1.96 23.83 -0.57
CA VAL A 195 1.57 23.76 0.85
C VAL A 195 2.25 24.88 1.62
N GLU A 196 1.46 25.76 2.22
CA GLU A 196 1.93 26.80 3.14
C GLU A 196 1.61 26.40 4.57
N ALA A 197 2.54 26.60 5.50
CA ALA A 197 2.39 26.17 6.89
C ALA A 197 2.59 27.32 7.88
N THR A 198 1.66 27.45 8.82
CA THR A 198 1.76 28.35 9.96
C THR A 198 1.84 27.53 11.24
N TYR A 199 2.80 27.86 12.11
CA TYR A 199 3.07 27.13 13.36
C TYR A 199 2.79 28.03 14.55
N GLU A 200 1.92 27.57 15.44
CA GLU A 200 1.54 28.25 16.69
C GLU A 200 1.68 27.26 17.86
N GLY A 201 2.89 27.14 18.41
CA GLY A 201 3.16 26.27 19.55
C GLY A 201 2.90 24.78 19.25
N SER A 202 1.87 24.21 19.86
CA SER A 202 1.43 22.82 19.67
C SER A 202 0.46 22.62 18.51
N THR A 203 0.16 23.69 17.76
CA THR A 203 -0.77 23.69 16.63
C THR A 203 -0.04 24.07 15.34
N ALA A 204 -0.36 23.40 14.24
CA ALA A 204 -0.01 23.87 12.90
C ALA A 204 -1.24 23.92 12.00
N SER A 205 -1.28 24.92 11.13
CA SER A 205 -2.27 25.02 10.05
C SER A 205 -1.55 24.95 8.71
N PHE A 206 -2.04 24.09 7.83
CA PHE A 206 -1.50 23.84 6.50
C PHE A 206 -2.53 24.26 5.44
N GLU A 207 -2.18 25.20 4.59
CA GLU A 207 -2.98 25.61 3.44
C GLU A 207 -2.45 24.89 2.20
N ILE A 208 -3.28 24.05 1.59
CA ILE A 208 -2.93 23.17 0.48
C ILE A 208 -3.70 23.64 -0.76
N GLN A 209 -2.98 23.99 -1.82
CA GLN A 209 -3.58 24.31 -3.12
C GLN A 209 -3.33 23.16 -4.09
N THR A 210 -4.40 22.65 -4.68
CA THR A 210 -4.37 21.52 -5.63
C THR A 210 -5.14 21.88 -6.89
N ASP A 211 -4.52 21.67 -8.05
CA ASP A 211 -5.24 21.71 -9.32
C ASP A 211 -5.95 20.36 -9.49
N THR A 212 -7.27 20.37 -9.33
CA THR A 212 -8.07 19.14 -9.41
C THR A 212 -8.37 18.75 -10.86
N GLY A 213 -8.02 19.58 -11.85
CA GLY A 213 -8.26 19.32 -13.27
C GLY A 213 -9.73 19.14 -13.66
N LEU A 214 -10.65 19.44 -12.74
CA LEU A 214 -12.09 19.24 -12.90
C LEU A 214 -12.75 20.56 -13.31
N GLU A 215 -13.43 20.59 -14.47
CA GLU A 215 -14.25 21.73 -14.96
C GLU A 215 -15.44 22.10 -14.03
N LYS A 216 -15.57 21.45 -12.87
CA LYS A 216 -16.71 21.54 -11.97
C LYS A 216 -16.66 22.76 -11.03
N TYR A 217 -15.54 23.48 -10.97
CA TYR A 217 -15.33 24.59 -10.03
C TYR A 217 -15.09 25.93 -10.77
N PRO A 218 -15.99 26.93 -10.69
CA PRO A 218 -15.97 28.12 -11.54
C PRO A 218 -15.27 29.35 -10.93
N ALA A 219 -14.50 29.23 -9.85
CA ALA A 219 -13.77 30.34 -9.24
C ALA A 219 -12.26 30.13 -9.41
N ASP A 220 -11.63 31.02 -10.19
CA ASP A 220 -10.18 31.16 -10.36
C ASP A 220 -9.40 29.87 -10.72
N GLY A 221 -9.59 29.39 -11.95
CA GLY A 221 -8.60 28.51 -12.59
C GLY A 221 -8.51 27.06 -12.13
N GLY A 222 -9.54 26.51 -11.46
CA GLY A 222 -9.58 25.09 -11.09
C GLY A 222 -8.71 24.69 -9.89
N ILE A 223 -8.09 25.69 -9.24
CA ILE A 223 -7.28 25.51 -8.04
C ILE A 223 -8.20 25.42 -6.83
N LEU A 224 -8.19 24.28 -6.16
CA LEU A 224 -8.93 24.03 -4.93
C LEU A 224 -8.01 24.25 -3.73
N THR A 225 -8.48 25.02 -2.74
CA THR A 225 -7.75 25.27 -1.50
C THR A 225 -8.37 24.48 -0.35
N CYS A 226 -7.56 23.67 0.33
CA CYS A 226 -7.93 22.98 1.56
C CYS A 226 -7.07 23.50 2.72
N THR A 227 -7.68 23.75 3.88
CA THR A 227 -6.98 24.10 5.12
C THR A 227 -7.03 22.93 6.09
N VAL A 228 -5.87 22.43 6.51
CA VAL A 228 -5.73 21.35 7.49
C VAL A 228 -5.15 21.91 8.78
N LYS A 229 -5.87 21.80 9.89
CA LYS A 229 -5.41 22.21 11.23
C LYS A 229 -5.14 20.98 12.09
N VAL A 230 -3.93 20.91 12.66
CA VAL A 230 -3.49 19.84 13.54
C VAL A 230 -3.11 20.42 14.90
N GLU A 231 -3.73 19.91 15.95
CA GLU A 231 -3.49 20.32 17.34
C GLU A 231 -3.15 19.09 18.19
N PHE A 232 -2.07 19.16 18.97
CA PHE A 232 -1.71 18.15 19.95
C PHE A 232 -2.15 18.61 21.35
N GLU A 233 -3.03 17.84 22.00
CA GLU A 233 -3.74 18.24 23.22
C GLU A 233 -2.89 18.12 24.51
N ASP A 234 -1.71 17.50 24.47
CA ASP A 234 -0.79 17.48 25.61
C ASP A 234 0.67 17.15 25.24
N GLU A 235 1.59 17.63 26.08
CA GLU A 235 3.04 17.33 26.07
C GLU A 235 3.38 15.88 26.44
N SER A 236 2.37 15.08 26.74
CA SER A 236 2.50 13.67 27.06
C SER A 236 2.28 12.81 25.81
N ASN A 237 3.01 11.70 25.77
CA ASN A 237 3.24 10.80 24.64
C ASN A 237 1.98 10.02 24.16
N SER A 238 0.77 10.59 24.25
CA SER A 238 -0.53 9.93 23.99
C SER A 238 -0.80 9.71 22.50
N GLY A 239 -0.12 10.44 21.61
CA GLY A 239 -0.21 10.24 20.17
C GLY A 239 -1.49 10.74 19.51
N GLU A 240 -2.47 11.18 20.29
CA GLU A 240 -3.78 11.64 19.81
C GLU A 240 -3.69 13.10 19.36
N ALA A 241 -3.84 13.33 18.06
CA ALA A 241 -3.87 14.65 17.44
C ALA A 241 -5.29 14.97 17.01
N LYS A 242 -5.75 16.17 17.32
CA LYS A 242 -7.01 16.71 16.81
C LYS A 242 -6.77 17.29 15.42
N VAL A 243 -7.30 16.62 14.40
CA VAL A 243 -7.15 16.99 12.99
C VAL A 243 -8.49 17.51 12.46
N THR A 244 -8.51 18.75 12.00
CA THR A 244 -9.67 19.41 11.37
C THR A 244 -9.30 19.79 9.93
N VAL A 245 -10.16 19.47 8.97
CA VAL A 245 -9.94 19.81 7.56
C VAL A 245 -11.13 20.62 7.06
N GLU A 246 -10.84 21.78 6.49
CA GLU A 246 -11.80 22.64 5.82
C GLU A 246 -11.46 22.64 4.33
N CYS A 247 -12.34 22.07 3.51
CA CYS A 247 -12.17 22.05 2.06
C CYS A 247 -13.53 22.06 1.36
N GLU A 248 -13.58 22.65 0.15
CA GLU A 248 -14.81 22.70 -0.66
C GLU A 248 -15.25 21.30 -1.14
N ASP A 249 -14.29 20.39 -1.36
CA ASP A 249 -14.55 19.01 -1.74
C ASP A 249 -14.60 18.10 -0.50
N ALA A 250 -15.79 17.59 -0.19
CA ALA A 250 -16.02 16.74 0.99
C ALA A 250 -15.29 15.39 0.92
N THR A 251 -15.08 14.85 -0.29
CA THR A 251 -14.35 13.59 -0.51
C THR A 251 -12.86 13.80 -0.28
N LEU A 252 -12.29 14.87 -0.82
CA LEU A 252 -10.89 15.23 -0.57
C LEU A 252 -10.66 15.59 0.90
N ALA A 253 -11.59 16.30 1.54
CA ALA A 253 -11.52 16.64 2.95
C ALA A 253 -11.46 15.38 3.84
N GLY A 254 -12.29 14.37 3.56
CA GLY A 254 -12.27 13.09 4.27
C GLY A 254 -10.95 12.34 4.12
N ASN A 255 -10.44 12.25 2.88
CA ASN A 255 -9.19 11.58 2.58
C ASN A 255 -7.99 12.28 3.24
N LEU A 256 -7.93 13.62 3.19
CA LEU A 256 -6.91 14.43 3.85
C LEU A 256 -6.96 14.26 5.37
N GLN A 257 -8.15 14.27 5.96
CA GLN A 257 -8.33 14.11 7.39
C GLN A 257 -7.85 12.74 7.86
N GLU A 258 -8.21 11.67 7.15
CA GLU A 258 -7.79 10.31 7.48
C GLU A 258 -6.27 10.11 7.30
N CYS A 259 -5.71 10.63 6.20
CA CYS A 259 -4.28 10.59 5.93
C CYS A 259 -3.48 11.26 7.05
N VAL A 260 -3.80 12.51 7.38
CA VAL A 260 -3.07 13.29 8.39
C VAL A 260 -3.25 12.69 9.79
N LYS A 261 -4.43 12.14 10.10
CA LYS A 261 -4.67 11.40 11.35
C LYS A 261 -3.79 10.14 11.45
N ASN A 262 -3.68 9.37 10.38
CA ASN A 262 -2.84 8.16 10.34
C ASN A 262 -1.34 8.51 10.46
N VAL A 263 -0.89 9.58 9.80
CA VAL A 263 0.48 10.09 9.94
C VAL A 263 0.74 10.54 11.38
N ALA A 264 -0.18 11.29 11.99
CA ALA A 264 -0.07 11.75 13.37
C ALA A 264 0.01 10.57 14.38
N LEU A 265 -0.84 9.55 14.20
CA LEU A 265 -0.83 8.33 15.02
C LEU A 265 0.50 7.57 14.88
N SER A 266 0.98 7.39 13.65
CA SER A 266 2.25 6.68 13.37
C SER A 266 3.49 7.38 13.93
N SER A 267 3.43 8.71 14.10
CA SER A 267 4.52 9.51 14.66
C SER A 267 4.62 9.44 16.19
N SER A 268 3.65 8.79 16.86
CA SER A 268 3.71 8.58 18.31
C SER A 268 4.73 7.49 18.65
N SER A 269 5.53 7.70 19.70
CA SER A 269 6.47 6.66 20.14
C SER A 269 5.69 5.43 20.57
N ILE A 270 5.91 4.29 19.91
CA ILE A 270 5.41 2.99 20.36
C ILE A 270 5.93 2.78 21.78
N LYS A 271 5.03 2.80 22.77
CA LYS A 271 5.34 2.29 24.10
C LYS A 271 5.65 0.81 23.96
N LEU A 272 6.94 0.47 24.06
CA LEU A 272 7.41 -0.90 24.33
C LEU A 272 6.94 -1.36 25.71
#